data_AF-A0A653SM01-F1
#
_entry.id   AF-A0A653SM01-F1
#
_cell.length_a   1.000
_cell.length_b   1.000
_cell.length_c   1.000
_cell.angle_alpha   90.00
_cell.angle_beta   90.00
_cell.angle_gamma   90.00
#
_symmetry.space_group_name_H-M   'P 1'
#
loop_
_entity.id
_entity.type
_entity.pdbx_description
1 polymer ?
#
loop_
_entity_poly.entity_id
_entity_poly.type
_entity_poly.pdbx_seq_one_letter_code
_entity_poly.pdbx_strand_id
1 'polypeptide(L)'
;MKTIIYILTLALFVSTCKQTKSTSGKKNIETKEITTEPTEIPQSIKKSTKLDSIDKANNESVVASGDNITKAFVSLKNSDSTIHLGANIRQDHRIFGYAKPDINSEKLFLLSIFTNDVENNPFGCKLGAYYDTGGMENLTLKYKSTTGNFVKAIATDNANNPTTIYFEKKWIELE
;
A
#
# COMPACT_ATOMS: atom_id res chain seq x y z
N MET A 1 -25.30 20.31 43.91
CA MET A 1 -26.74 20.14 43.60
C MET A 1 -27.08 20.84 42.30
N LYS A 2 -27.30 20.06 41.24
CA LYS A 2 -28.28 20.24 40.16
C LYS A 2 -28.08 19.08 39.18
N THR A 3 -28.96 18.11 39.33
CA THR A 3 -29.20 16.92 38.51
C THR A 3 -29.78 17.36 37.17
N ILE A 4 -29.22 16.88 36.06
CA ILE A 4 -29.97 16.80 34.80
C ILE A 4 -29.71 15.41 34.20
N ILE A 5 -30.77 14.62 34.23
CA ILE A 5 -30.96 13.30 33.65
C ILE A 5 -31.39 13.54 32.19
N TYR A 6 -30.77 12.86 31.23
CA TYR A 6 -31.40 12.62 29.93
C TYR A 6 -31.29 11.15 29.55
N ILE A 7 -32.46 10.65 29.16
CA ILE A 7 -32.88 9.26 29.09
C ILE A 7 -32.46 8.65 27.75
N LEU A 8 -32.01 7.39 27.82
CA LEU A 8 -31.81 6.45 26.71
C LEU A 8 -33.00 6.41 25.75
N THR A 9 -32.75 6.37 24.45
CA THR A 9 -33.56 5.52 23.55
C THR A 9 -32.66 4.64 22.69
N LEU A 10 -32.98 3.35 22.80
CA LEU A 10 -32.39 2.17 22.24
C LEU A 10 -33.04 1.90 20.87
N ALA A 11 -32.25 1.68 19.82
CA ALA A 11 -32.73 1.09 18.58
C ALA A 11 -31.78 -0.05 18.16
N LEU A 12 -32.11 -1.25 18.62
CA LEU A 12 -31.52 -2.50 18.16
C LEU A 12 -32.27 -2.93 16.88
N PHE A 13 -31.60 -2.84 15.72
CA PHE A 13 -32.08 -3.52 14.52
C PHE A 13 -31.54 -4.96 14.50
N VAL A 14 -32.36 -5.89 14.97
CA VAL A 14 -32.22 -7.32 14.69
C VAL A 14 -32.83 -7.62 13.32
N SER A 15 -31.99 -8.01 12.36
CA SER A 15 -32.44 -8.63 11.11
C SER A 15 -32.16 -10.13 11.17
N THR A 16 -33.20 -10.94 11.30
CA THR A 16 -33.14 -12.40 11.28
C THR A 16 -33.72 -12.98 9.98
N CYS A 17 -32.95 -13.91 9.41
CA CYS A 17 -33.30 -15.09 8.62
C CYS A 17 -34.08 -14.96 7.29
N LYS A 18 -33.47 -15.53 6.23
CA LYS A 18 -33.94 -16.82 5.67
C LYS A 18 -32.88 -17.47 4.76
N GLN A 19 -32.29 -18.56 5.24
CA GLN A 19 -31.72 -19.59 4.37
C GLN A 19 -32.88 -20.49 3.92
N THR A 20 -32.95 -20.76 2.61
CA THR A 20 -33.65 -21.93 2.09
C THR A 20 -32.65 -22.75 1.29
N LYS A 21 -32.20 -23.85 1.90
CA LYS A 21 -31.66 -25.00 1.18
C LYS A 21 -32.85 -25.71 0.53
N SER A 22 -32.77 -25.98 -0.78
CA SER A 22 -33.59 -26.98 -1.43
C SER A 22 -32.67 -28.11 -1.91
N THR A 23 -33.01 -29.31 -1.46
CA THR A 23 -32.34 -30.57 -1.70
C THR A 23 -32.79 -31.17 -3.04
N SER A 24 -31.82 -31.73 -3.74
CA SER A 24 -31.86 -32.86 -4.68
C SER A 24 -33.23 -33.51 -4.99
N GLY A 25 -33.55 -33.57 -6.29
CA GLY A 25 -34.51 -34.50 -6.88
C GLY A 25 -33.97 -35.01 -8.22
N LYS A 26 -33.51 -36.25 -8.24
CA LYS A 26 -33.10 -37.00 -9.45
C LYS A 26 -34.32 -37.37 -10.30
N LYS A 27 -34.20 -37.24 -11.64
CA LYS A 27 -34.81 -38.16 -12.61
C LYS A 27 -33.93 -38.27 -13.87
N ASN A 28 -33.38 -39.49 -14.05
CA ASN A 28 -32.89 -40.13 -15.27
C ASN A 28 -33.98 -40.12 -16.37
N ILE A 29 -33.79 -40.27 -17.69
CA ILE A 29 -32.70 -40.49 -18.66
C ILE A 29 -33.36 -40.16 -20.02
N GLU A 30 -32.69 -39.45 -20.92
CA GLU A 30 -32.57 -39.90 -22.32
C GLU A 30 -31.36 -39.21 -22.98
N THR A 31 -30.34 -40.02 -23.23
CA THR A 31 -29.10 -39.64 -23.89
C THR A 31 -29.33 -39.61 -25.39
N LYS A 32 -29.01 -38.48 -26.04
CA LYS A 32 -28.57 -38.49 -27.44
C LYS A 32 -27.32 -37.63 -27.55
N GLU A 33 -26.19 -38.32 -27.61
CA GLU A 33 -24.89 -37.75 -27.97
C GLU A 33 -24.98 -37.06 -29.33
N ILE A 34 -24.40 -35.86 -29.44
CA ILE A 34 -23.56 -35.42 -30.56
C ILE A 34 -22.56 -34.40 -30.01
N THR A 35 -21.33 -34.90 -29.89
CA THR A 35 -20.04 -34.26 -30.17
C THR A 35 -19.71 -32.91 -29.53
N THR A 36 -18.80 -33.05 -28.57
CA THR A 36 -17.89 -32.07 -27.96
C THR A 36 -17.11 -31.20 -28.94
N GLU A 37 -17.06 -29.90 -28.66
CA GLU A 37 -15.86 -29.08 -28.82
C GLU A 37 -15.80 -28.08 -27.65
N PRO A 38 -14.79 -28.15 -26.75
CA PRO A 38 -14.60 -27.13 -25.73
C PRO A 38 -14.08 -25.88 -26.42
N THR A 39 -14.87 -24.80 -26.41
CA THR A 39 -14.36 -23.46 -26.68
C THR A 39 -13.35 -23.11 -25.59
N GLU A 40 -12.07 -23.33 -25.89
CA GLU A 40 -10.96 -22.79 -25.12
C GLU A 40 -11.11 -21.25 -25.07
N ILE A 41 -11.41 -20.74 -23.88
CA ILE A 41 -11.25 -19.32 -23.59
C ILE A 41 -9.75 -19.04 -23.71
N PRO A 42 -9.29 -18.17 -24.62
CA PRO A 42 -7.88 -17.83 -24.68
C PRO A 42 -7.56 -17.06 -23.39
N GLN A 43 -6.83 -17.69 -22.46
CA GLN A 43 -6.06 -16.95 -21.48
C GLN A 43 -5.09 -16.09 -22.27
N SER A 44 -5.44 -14.81 -22.48
CA SER A 44 -4.52 -13.86 -23.09
C SER A 44 -3.31 -13.77 -22.17
N ILE A 45 -2.20 -14.38 -22.60
CA ILE A 45 -0.90 -14.22 -21.95
C ILE A 45 -0.54 -12.74 -22.11
N LYS A 46 -0.92 -11.93 -21.13
CA LYS A 46 -0.57 -10.52 -21.09
C LYS A 46 0.95 -10.48 -20.94
N LYS A 47 1.66 -10.15 -22.02
CA LYS A 47 3.12 -10.07 -22.03
C LYS A 47 3.55 -9.07 -20.95
N SER A 48 4.13 -9.59 -19.87
CA SER A 48 4.66 -8.80 -18.75
C SER A 48 5.63 -7.76 -19.29
N THR A 49 5.46 -6.50 -18.89
CA THR A 49 6.42 -5.46 -19.24
C THR A 49 7.70 -5.63 -18.43
N LYS A 50 8.79 -4.97 -18.85
CA LYS A 50 10.04 -4.92 -18.07
C LYS A 50 9.78 -4.36 -16.67
N LEU A 51 8.91 -3.35 -16.56
CA LEU A 51 8.58 -2.70 -15.29
C LEU A 51 7.80 -3.64 -14.37
N ASP A 52 6.85 -4.41 -14.91
CA ASP A 52 6.12 -5.43 -14.13
C ASP A 52 7.07 -6.49 -13.55
N SER A 53 8.09 -6.89 -14.32
CA SER A 53 9.10 -7.85 -13.86
C SER A 53 9.98 -7.27 -12.75
N ILE A 54 10.39 -6.00 -12.85
CA ILE A 54 11.15 -5.30 -11.80
C ILE A 54 10.29 -5.19 -10.54
N ASP A 55 9.05 -4.74 -10.69
CA ASP A 55 8.13 -4.53 -9.57
C ASP A 55 7.91 -5.83 -8.80
N LYS A 56 7.67 -6.92 -9.53
CA LYS A 56 7.51 -8.25 -8.95
C LYS A 56 8.77 -8.71 -8.21
N ALA A 57 9.94 -8.70 -8.88
CA ALA A 57 11.17 -9.22 -8.31
C ALA A 57 11.59 -8.46 -7.04
N ASN A 58 11.55 -7.13 -7.07
CA ASN A 58 11.96 -6.31 -5.93
C ASN A 58 10.96 -6.44 -4.77
N ASN A 59 9.66 -6.54 -5.05
CA ASN A 59 8.66 -6.78 -4.01
C ASN A 59 8.84 -8.17 -3.36
N GLU A 60 9.14 -9.20 -4.16
CA GLU A 60 9.43 -10.55 -3.65
C GLU A 60 10.68 -10.57 -2.75
N SER A 61 11.75 -9.85 -3.11
CA SER A 61 12.96 -9.71 -2.28
C SER A 61 12.63 -9.11 -0.91
N VAL A 62 11.88 -8.02 -0.90
CA VAL A 62 11.47 -7.32 0.33
C VAL A 62 10.60 -8.21 1.21
N VAL A 63 9.66 -8.95 0.61
CA VAL A 63 8.81 -9.91 1.34
C VAL A 63 9.64 -11.05 1.93
N ALA A 64 10.61 -11.58 1.17
CA ALA A 64 11.49 -12.64 1.63
C ALA A 64 12.39 -12.20 2.80
N SER A 65 12.73 -10.91 2.85
CA SER A 65 13.52 -10.31 3.95
C SER A 65 12.76 -10.22 5.28
N GLY A 66 11.42 -10.31 5.25
CA GLY A 66 10.58 -10.28 6.45
C GLY A 66 10.82 -9.04 7.32
N ASP A 67 11.15 -9.25 8.60
CA ASP A 67 11.44 -8.15 9.53
C ASP A 67 12.86 -7.58 9.40
N ASN A 68 13.74 -8.24 8.63
CA ASN A 68 15.11 -7.80 8.39
C ASN A 68 15.18 -6.78 7.24
N ILE A 69 14.43 -5.70 7.38
CA ILE A 69 14.31 -4.61 6.42
C ILE A 69 14.77 -3.29 7.04
N THR A 70 15.21 -2.37 6.21
CA THR A 70 15.45 -0.99 6.65
C THR A 70 14.12 -0.25 6.70
N LYS A 71 13.84 0.41 7.83
CA LYS A 71 12.69 1.32 7.97
C LYS A 71 13.16 2.75 8.10
N ALA A 72 12.31 3.68 7.70
CA ALA A 72 12.51 5.07 8.05
C ALA A 72 12.16 5.27 9.53
N PHE A 73 12.74 6.28 10.16
CA PHE A 73 12.42 6.67 11.52
C PHE A 73 12.06 8.16 11.60
N VAL A 74 11.29 8.51 12.63
CA VAL A 74 10.95 9.89 13.00
C VAL A 74 11.19 10.04 14.49
N SER A 75 12.04 10.99 14.89
CA SER A 75 12.17 11.37 16.29
C SER A 75 11.14 12.44 16.65
N LEU A 76 10.20 12.11 17.53
CA LEU A 76 9.18 13.04 18.01
C LEU A 76 9.66 13.86 19.23
N LYS A 77 10.77 13.47 19.85
CA LYS A 77 11.30 14.10 21.09
C LYS A 77 11.72 15.57 20.88
N ASN A 78 12.30 15.88 19.72
CA ASN A 78 12.86 17.21 19.45
C ASN A 78 11.95 18.09 18.57
N SER A 79 10.71 17.65 18.31
CA SER A 79 9.73 18.32 17.46
C SER A 79 10.14 18.56 15.99
N ASP A 80 11.31 18.10 15.53
CA ASP A 80 11.71 18.29 14.13
C ASP A 80 10.83 17.50 13.15
N SER A 81 10.25 16.37 13.61
CA SER A 81 9.32 15.50 12.87
C SER A 81 9.84 15.08 11.49
N THR A 82 11.14 15.07 11.26
CA THR A 82 11.75 14.71 9.99
C THR A 82 11.72 13.21 9.82
N ILE A 83 11.34 12.76 8.62
CA ILE A 83 11.44 11.36 8.24
C ILE A 83 12.85 11.13 7.73
N HIS A 84 13.57 10.25 8.41
CA HIS A 84 14.93 9.86 8.05
C HIS A 84 14.97 8.39 7.67
N LEU A 85 15.66 8.08 6.59
CA LEU A 85 16.07 6.73 6.23
C LEU A 85 17.54 6.84 5.80
N GLY A 86 18.40 6.03 6.41
CA GLY A 86 19.74 5.77 5.92
C GLY A 86 19.76 4.37 5.30
N ALA A 87 20.17 4.26 4.03
CA ALA A 87 20.19 2.98 3.36
C ALA A 87 21.22 2.04 4.01
N ASN A 88 20.79 0.80 4.29
CA ASN A 88 21.70 -0.28 4.66
C ASN A 88 21.74 -1.28 3.51
N ILE A 89 22.86 -1.36 2.79
CA ILE A 89 23.02 -2.26 1.63
C ILE A 89 22.85 -3.76 1.97
N ARG A 90 22.79 -4.12 3.26
CA ARG A 90 22.57 -5.50 3.73
C ARG A 90 21.11 -5.80 4.07
N GLN A 91 20.22 -4.80 4.00
CA GLN A 91 18.82 -4.93 4.35
C GLN A 91 17.97 -4.27 3.27
N ASP A 92 16.95 -4.98 2.82
CA ASP A 92 16.05 -4.45 1.80
C ASP A 92 15.19 -3.31 2.36
N HIS A 93 14.88 -2.35 1.50
CA HIS A 93 13.76 -1.44 1.69
C HIS A 93 13.22 -1.01 0.34
N ARG A 94 11.89 -0.84 0.28
CA ARG A 94 11.18 -0.36 -0.90
C ARG A 94 9.89 0.31 -0.47
N ILE A 95 9.97 1.61 -0.20
CA ILE A 95 8.95 2.40 0.47
C ILE A 95 8.34 3.37 -0.54
N PHE A 96 7.15 3.05 -1.03
CA PHE A 96 6.36 3.97 -1.85
C PHE A 96 5.62 4.99 -0.97
N GLY A 97 5.60 6.23 -1.44
CA GLY A 97 4.73 7.28 -0.95
C GLY A 97 3.57 7.52 -1.91
N TYR A 98 2.35 7.60 -1.36
CA TYR A 98 1.10 7.59 -2.09
C TYR A 98 0.35 8.92 -1.96
N ALA A 99 -0.46 9.28 -2.97
CA ALA A 99 -1.28 10.49 -2.96
C ALA A 99 -2.46 10.43 -1.98
N LYS A 100 -2.92 9.22 -1.65
CA LYS A 100 -3.98 8.94 -0.68
C LYS A 100 -3.50 7.84 0.29
N PRO A 101 -4.14 7.64 1.46
CA PRO A 101 -3.85 6.50 2.34
C PRO A 101 -4.39 5.19 1.74
N ASP A 102 -3.91 4.85 0.54
CA ASP A 102 -4.29 3.71 -0.29
C ASP A 102 -3.12 3.33 -1.19
N ILE A 103 -2.69 2.07 -1.11
CA ILE A 103 -1.57 1.54 -1.91
C ILE A 103 -1.86 1.47 -3.41
N ASN A 104 -3.15 1.54 -3.80
CA ASN A 104 -3.57 1.55 -5.20
C ASN A 104 -3.68 2.98 -5.76
N SER A 105 -3.45 4.00 -4.92
CA SER A 105 -3.44 5.38 -5.39
C SER A 105 -2.12 5.73 -6.08
N GLU A 106 -2.07 6.91 -6.69
CA GLU A 106 -0.89 7.40 -7.39
C GLU A 106 0.37 7.35 -6.50
N LYS A 107 1.43 6.71 -7.03
CA LYS A 107 2.75 6.65 -6.41
C LYS A 107 3.48 7.97 -6.67
N LEU A 108 3.61 8.80 -5.64
CA LEU A 108 4.25 10.10 -5.75
C LEU A 108 5.76 10.05 -5.52
N PHE A 109 6.26 9.07 -4.77
CA PHE A 109 7.63 9.04 -4.27
C PHE A 109 8.09 7.60 -4.02
N LEU A 110 9.41 7.37 -4.05
CA LEU A 110 10.00 6.08 -3.72
C LEU A 110 11.33 6.23 -2.97
N LEU A 111 11.47 5.53 -1.84
CA LEU A 111 12.78 5.17 -1.26
C LEU A 111 13.05 3.71 -1.53
N SER A 112 14.13 3.35 -2.23
CA SER A 112 14.43 1.97 -2.56
C SER A 112 15.93 1.69 -2.57
N ILE A 113 16.33 0.54 -2.03
CA ILE A 113 17.73 0.08 -2.14
C ILE A 113 18.08 -0.38 -3.55
N PHE A 114 17.07 -0.70 -4.37
CA PHE A 114 17.28 -1.29 -5.69
C PHE A 114 17.55 -0.21 -6.75
N THR A 115 18.71 -0.28 -7.41
CA THR A 115 19.06 0.69 -8.47
C THR A 115 18.02 0.73 -9.59
N ASN A 116 17.43 -0.40 -9.96
CA ASN A 116 16.40 -0.48 -11.00
C ASN A 116 15.03 0.08 -10.58
N ASP A 117 14.86 0.50 -9.32
CA ASP A 117 13.72 1.29 -8.85
C ASP A 117 14.01 2.80 -8.84
N VAL A 118 15.28 3.19 -8.73
CA VAL A 118 15.72 4.56 -8.49
C VAL A 118 16.22 5.23 -9.78
N GLU A 119 17.10 4.55 -10.50
CA GLU A 119 17.78 5.10 -11.66
C GLU A 119 16.77 5.47 -12.77
N ASN A 120 16.78 6.74 -13.18
CA ASN A 120 15.84 7.30 -14.15
C ASN A 120 14.36 7.28 -13.73
N ASN A 121 14.04 7.06 -12.45
CA ASN A 121 12.68 7.08 -11.89
C ASN A 121 11.66 6.29 -12.76
N PRO A 122 11.85 4.96 -12.91
CA PRO A 122 11.10 4.15 -13.86
C PRO A 122 9.61 4.02 -13.52
N PHE A 123 9.23 4.29 -12.27
CA PHE A 123 7.84 4.32 -11.81
C PHE A 123 7.17 5.69 -12.00
N GLY A 124 7.88 6.70 -12.52
CA GLY A 124 7.33 8.02 -12.81
C GLY A 124 6.87 8.77 -11.56
N CYS A 125 7.48 8.52 -10.41
CA CYS A 125 7.12 9.16 -9.15
C CYS A 125 7.37 10.68 -9.25
N LYS A 126 6.32 11.49 -9.14
CA LYS A 126 6.38 12.95 -9.35
C LYS A 126 7.40 13.66 -8.43
N LEU A 127 7.54 13.18 -7.19
CA LEU A 127 8.47 13.70 -6.18
C LEU A 127 9.83 12.99 -6.23
N GLY A 128 10.04 12.08 -7.17
CA GLY A 128 11.31 11.38 -7.38
C GLY A 128 11.40 9.99 -6.73
N ALA A 129 12.51 9.33 -7.03
CA ALA A 129 12.92 8.06 -6.46
C ALA A 129 14.36 8.20 -5.93
N TYR A 130 14.63 7.70 -4.73
CA TYR A 130 15.90 7.90 -4.03
C TYR A 130 16.33 6.63 -3.30
N TYR A 131 17.64 6.49 -3.08
CA TYR A 131 18.15 5.39 -2.25
C TYR A 131 17.82 5.57 -0.78
N ASP A 132 17.97 6.79 -0.30
CA ASP A 132 17.77 7.16 1.08
C ASP A 132 17.38 8.64 1.20
N THR A 133 17.17 9.11 2.42
CA THR A 133 16.82 10.52 2.65
C THR A 133 18.01 11.48 2.52
N GLY A 134 19.24 10.98 2.56
CA GLY A 134 20.46 11.79 2.36
C GLY A 134 20.66 12.22 0.91
N GLY A 135 20.18 11.43 -0.05
CA GLY A 135 20.19 11.76 -1.48
C GLY A 135 19.09 12.74 -1.93
N MET A 136 18.20 13.17 -1.02
CA MET A 136 17.13 14.13 -1.34
C MET A 136 17.65 15.57 -1.21
N GLU A 137 18.35 16.07 -2.24
CA GLU A 137 18.91 17.43 -2.19
C GLU A 137 17.84 18.53 -2.13
N ASN A 138 16.69 18.29 -2.78
CA ASN A 138 15.70 19.32 -3.08
C ASN A 138 14.30 19.04 -2.50
N LEU A 139 14.22 18.11 -1.55
CA LEU A 139 12.97 17.63 -0.98
C LEU A 139 13.16 17.29 0.50
N THR A 140 12.26 17.76 1.34
CA THR A 140 12.22 17.38 2.76
C THR A 140 10.93 16.66 3.08
N LEU A 141 11.00 15.66 3.95
CA LEU A 141 9.84 14.88 4.40
C LEU A 141 9.60 15.12 5.89
N LYS A 142 8.41 15.62 6.23
CA LYS A 142 8.00 15.88 7.61
C LYS A 142 6.77 15.06 7.97
N TYR A 143 6.87 14.25 9.02
CA TYR A 143 5.73 13.59 9.66
C TYR A 143 4.67 14.59 10.09
N LYS A 144 3.39 14.25 9.90
CA LYS A 144 2.25 15.07 10.32
C LYS A 144 1.31 14.34 11.27
N SER A 145 0.92 13.11 10.93
CA SER A 145 -0.02 12.33 11.73
C SER A 145 -0.02 10.87 11.28
N THR A 146 -0.62 9.98 12.08
CA THR A 146 -0.95 8.62 11.67
C THR A 146 -2.46 8.47 11.52
N THR A 147 -2.93 7.78 10.48
CA THR A 147 -4.36 7.50 10.25
C THR A 147 -4.52 6.09 9.73
N GLY A 148 -5.10 5.21 10.55
CA GLY A 148 -5.18 3.79 10.26
C GLY A 148 -3.80 3.18 10.03
N ASN A 149 -3.62 2.52 8.88
CA ASN A 149 -2.37 1.87 8.49
C ASN A 149 -1.40 2.78 7.73
N PHE A 150 -1.63 4.10 7.73
CA PHE A 150 -0.80 5.06 7.00
C PHE A 150 -0.25 6.16 7.90
N VAL A 151 1.00 6.54 7.63
CA VAL A 151 1.62 7.77 8.10
C VAL A 151 1.39 8.86 7.07
N LYS A 152 0.80 9.97 7.49
CA LYS A 152 0.67 11.20 6.70
C LYS A 152 1.93 12.05 6.92
N ALA A 153 2.52 12.48 5.82
CA ALA A 153 3.66 13.38 5.80
C ALA A 153 3.43 14.55 4.83
N ILE A 154 4.23 15.59 4.98
CA ILE A 154 4.34 16.71 4.05
C ILE A 154 5.72 16.61 3.39
N ALA A 155 5.71 16.50 2.07
CA ALA A 155 6.89 16.64 1.24
C ALA A 155 6.99 18.10 0.77
N THR A 156 8.08 18.78 1.08
CA THR A 156 8.29 20.19 0.70
C THR A 156 9.47 20.29 -0.25
N ASP A 157 9.22 20.80 -1.46
CA ASP A 157 10.28 21.03 -2.46
C ASP A 157 11.08 22.31 -2.15
N ASN A 158 12.13 22.58 -2.93
CA ASN A 158 12.94 23.80 -2.80
C ASN A 158 12.19 25.12 -3.04
N ALA A 159 11.07 25.08 -3.75
CA ALA A 159 10.21 26.23 -3.94
C ALA A 159 9.21 26.40 -2.77
N ASN A 160 9.35 25.61 -1.71
CA ASN A 160 8.48 25.55 -0.54
C ASN A 160 7.04 25.14 -0.86
N ASN A 161 6.82 24.38 -1.94
CA ASN A 161 5.50 23.85 -2.25
C ASN A 161 5.24 22.58 -1.44
N PRO A 162 4.23 22.56 -0.56
CA PRO A 162 3.90 21.38 0.22
C PRO A 162 3.04 20.41 -0.61
N THR A 163 3.44 19.14 -0.62
CA THR A 163 2.65 18.03 -1.14
C THR A 163 2.34 17.07 0.00
N THR A 164 1.06 16.74 0.21
CA THR A 164 0.70 15.68 1.16
C THR A 164 1.05 14.32 0.55
N ILE A 165 1.71 13.47 1.34
CA ILE A 165 2.07 12.12 0.94
C ILE A 165 1.75 11.14 2.08
N TYR A 166 1.43 9.90 1.72
CA TYR A 166 1.08 8.84 2.65
C TYR A 166 2.02 7.65 2.49
N PHE A 167 2.53 7.13 3.60
CA PHE A 167 3.37 5.93 3.64
C PHE A 167 2.66 4.84 4.42
N GLU A 168 2.77 3.57 4.02
CA GLU A 168 2.28 2.49 4.90
C GLU A 168 3.06 2.53 6.22
N LYS A 169 2.34 2.45 7.35
CA LYS A 169 2.90 2.57 8.70
C LYS A 169 4.01 1.54 8.98
N LYS A 170 3.96 0.36 8.37
CA LYS A 170 4.96 -0.70 8.54
C LYS A 170 6.39 -0.25 8.16
N TRP A 171 6.51 0.78 7.33
CA TRP A 171 7.79 1.31 6.85
C TRP A 171 8.40 2.40 7.73
N ILE A 172 7.67 2.91 8.72
CA ILE A 172 8.10 4.07 9.52
C ILE A 172 8.01 3.77 11.01
N GLU A 173 9.13 3.86 11.69
CA GLU A 173 9.23 3.80 13.15
C GLU A 173 9.12 5.21 13.73
N LEU A 174 8.30 5.35 14.78
CA LEU A 174 8.10 6.62 15.48
C LEU A 174 8.72 6.47 16.87
N GLU A 175 9.72 7.31 17.18
CA GLU A 175 10.52 7.27 18.43
C GLU A 175 10.34 8.51 19.33
#